data_AF-A0A4R6ZRQ3-F1
#
_entry.id   AF-A0A4R6ZRQ3-F1
#
_cell.length_a   1.000
_cell.length_b   1.000
_cell.length_c   1.000
_cell.angle_alpha   90.00
_cell.angle_beta   90.00
_cell.angle_gamma   90.00
#
_symmetry.space_group_name_H-M   'P 1'
#
loop_
_entity.id
_entity.type
_entity.pdbx_description
1 polymer ?
#
loop_
_entity_poly.entity_id
_entity_poly.type
_entity_poly.pdbx_seq_one_letter_code
_entity_poly.pdbx_strand_id
1 'polypeptide(L)'
;MSNINLSAHAIKRCIERFGVKEADARRFVNDRMRKAVLTYRQSDGSMIFSAEGMIIVTNAQKNAVLTVYPEPSTVFAPEINKAVDKVVKKATAKISGILRELYSQSAQINEDITVCYRKLATCRNPYDFNAQLSKLKSQRNELEKEIRSKVAEKNKLTASAQALKMR
;
A
#
# COMPACT_ATOMS: atom_id res chain seq x y z
N MET A 1 -4.60 25.98 -26.89
CA MET A 1 -3.90 26.65 -25.77
C MET A 1 -2.73 27.44 -26.34
N SER A 2 -2.58 28.69 -25.89
CA SER A 2 -1.53 29.63 -26.28
C SER A 2 -0.12 29.06 -26.02
N ASN A 3 0.84 29.41 -26.88
CA ASN A 3 2.25 29.09 -26.68
C ASN A 3 2.70 29.64 -25.31
N ILE A 4 3.14 28.76 -24.42
CA ILE A 4 3.64 29.15 -23.09
C ILE A 4 5.13 29.47 -23.21
N ASN A 5 5.54 30.56 -22.56
CA ASN A 5 6.94 30.96 -22.53
C ASN A 5 7.72 30.08 -21.54
N LEU A 6 8.98 29.79 -21.84
CA LEU A 6 9.87 29.10 -20.90
C LEU A 6 10.84 30.11 -20.29
N SER A 7 11.02 30.06 -18.97
CA SER A 7 12.10 30.78 -18.31
C SER A 7 13.46 30.17 -18.65
N ALA A 8 14.54 30.95 -18.51
CA ALA A 8 15.90 30.44 -18.68
C ALA A 8 16.21 29.26 -17.75
N HIS A 9 15.64 29.28 -16.53
CA HIS A 9 15.75 28.16 -15.59
C HIS A 9 15.07 26.89 -16.12
N ALA A 10 13.86 27.01 -16.66
CA ALA A 10 13.13 25.88 -17.23
C ALA A 10 13.87 25.25 -18.42
N ILE A 11 14.45 26.07 -19.30
CA ILE A 11 15.27 25.59 -20.44
C ILE A 11 16.46 24.79 -19.93
N LYS A 12 17.22 25.33 -18.95
CA LYS A 12 18.35 24.64 -18.34
C LYS A 12 17.95 23.29 -17.75
N ARG A 13 16.80 23.21 -17.06
CA ARG A 13 16.29 21.94 -16.52
C ARG A 13 15.86 20.94 -17.58
N CYS A 14 15.35 21.38 -18.73
CA CYS A 14 15.03 20.49 -19.85
C CYS A 14 16.29 19.79 -20.36
N ILE A 15 17.40 20.53 -20.50
CA ILE A 15 18.68 19.98 -20.94
C ILE A 15 19.22 19.00 -19.89
N GLU A 16 19.33 19.43 -18.63
CA GLU A 16 19.94 18.65 -17.55
C GLU A 16 19.18 17.35 -17.23
N ARG A 17 17.84 17.38 -17.27
CA ARG A 17 17.00 16.29 -16.75
C ARG A 17 16.42 15.39 -17.83
N PHE A 18 16.28 15.91 -19.05
CA PHE A 18 15.62 15.20 -20.15
C PHE A 18 16.50 15.09 -21.40
N GLY A 19 17.74 15.62 -21.37
CA GLY A 19 18.68 15.50 -22.49
C GLY A 19 18.24 16.24 -23.76
N VAL A 20 17.33 17.21 -23.63
CA VAL A 20 16.76 17.94 -24.77
C VAL A 20 17.74 19.03 -25.20
N LYS A 21 17.91 19.23 -26.52
CA LYS A 21 18.70 20.37 -27.03
C LYS A 21 18.00 21.68 -26.70
N GLU A 22 18.77 22.74 -26.45
CA GLU A 22 18.22 24.05 -26.08
C GLU A 22 17.19 24.58 -27.09
N ALA A 23 17.47 24.46 -28.39
CA ALA A 23 16.58 24.87 -29.47
C ALA A 23 15.22 24.14 -29.45
N ASP A 24 15.20 22.90 -28.96
CA ASP A 24 14.01 22.05 -28.94
C ASP A 24 13.23 22.15 -27.62
N ALA A 25 13.81 22.71 -26.56
CA ALA A 25 13.23 22.75 -25.21
C ALA A 25 11.83 23.37 -25.19
N ARG A 26 11.63 24.47 -25.93
CA ARG A 26 10.32 25.14 -26.00
C ARG A 26 9.26 24.27 -26.65
N ARG A 27 9.60 23.57 -27.74
CA ARG A 27 8.68 22.65 -28.42
C ARG A 27 8.37 21.45 -27.52
N PHE A 28 9.40 20.86 -26.93
CA PHE A 28 9.32 19.72 -26.02
C PHE A 28 8.34 19.94 -24.85
N VAL A 29 8.42 21.10 -24.19
CA VAL A 29 7.52 21.43 -23.08
C VAL A 29 6.11 21.74 -23.57
N ASN A 30 5.95 22.51 -24.65
CA ASN A 30 4.62 22.86 -25.17
C ASN A 30 3.84 21.63 -25.67
N ASP A 31 4.52 20.66 -26.30
CA ASP A 31 3.89 19.42 -26.76
C ASP A 31 3.36 18.58 -25.59
N ARG A 32 4.11 18.51 -24.47
CA ARG A 32 3.66 17.87 -23.23
C ARG A 32 2.56 18.66 -22.53
N MET A 33 2.67 19.98 -22.52
CA MET A 33 1.72 20.86 -21.87
C MET A 33 0.30 20.75 -22.48
N ARG A 34 0.19 20.44 -23.78
CA ARG A 34 -1.10 20.17 -24.45
C ARG A 34 -1.82 18.94 -23.90
N LYS A 35 -1.08 17.97 -23.35
CA LYS A 35 -1.60 16.72 -22.77
C LYS A 35 -1.60 16.76 -21.25
N ALA A 36 -1.22 17.88 -20.65
CA ALA A 36 -0.94 17.94 -19.23
C ALA A 36 -2.22 18.05 -18.41
N VAL A 37 -2.25 17.35 -17.29
CA VAL A 37 -3.32 17.40 -16.31
C VAL A 37 -2.89 18.31 -15.17
N LEU A 38 -3.75 19.26 -14.79
CA LEU A 38 -3.50 20.11 -13.64
C LEU A 38 -3.59 19.27 -12.36
N THR A 39 -2.48 19.18 -11.63
CA THR A 39 -2.39 18.41 -10.39
C THR A 39 -2.68 19.29 -9.19
N TYR A 40 -2.17 20.52 -9.18
CA TYR A 40 -2.26 21.40 -8.01
C TYR A 40 -2.16 22.89 -8.38
N ARG A 41 -2.88 23.74 -7.64
CA ARG A 41 -2.74 25.20 -7.69
C ARG A 41 -2.18 25.69 -6.36
N GLN A 42 -1.05 26.40 -6.42
CA GLN A 42 -0.46 27.05 -5.27
C GLN A 42 -1.12 28.41 -5.01
N SER A 43 -1.06 28.87 -3.76
CA SER A 43 -1.63 30.15 -3.31
C SER A 43 -0.92 31.38 -3.89
N ASP A 44 0.32 31.22 -4.37
CA ASP A 44 1.13 32.24 -5.02
C ASP A 44 0.78 32.44 -6.52
N GLY A 45 -0.20 31.69 -7.04
CA GLY A 45 -0.59 31.71 -8.45
C GLY A 45 0.22 30.77 -9.35
N SER A 46 1.11 29.96 -8.78
CA SER A 46 1.81 28.90 -9.49
C SER A 46 0.91 27.69 -9.68
N MET A 47 1.01 27.03 -10.83
CA MET A 47 0.23 25.83 -11.18
C MET A 47 1.15 24.68 -11.55
N ILE A 48 0.88 23.50 -11.00
CA ILE A 48 1.64 22.28 -11.21
C ILE A 48 0.82 21.35 -12.12
N PHE A 49 1.42 20.93 -13.22
CA PHE A 49 0.84 19.98 -14.15
C PHE A 49 1.69 18.71 -14.22
N SER A 50 1.06 17.56 -14.46
CA SER A 50 1.75 16.31 -14.81
C SER A 50 1.44 15.93 -16.26
N ALA A 51 2.48 15.54 -17.01
CA ALA A 51 2.38 15.07 -18.38
C ALA A 51 3.54 14.13 -18.73
N GLU A 52 3.24 12.90 -19.16
CA GLU A 52 4.22 11.98 -19.76
C GLU A 52 5.51 11.81 -18.93
N GLY A 53 5.37 11.59 -17.61
CA GLY A 53 6.52 11.42 -16.72
C GLY A 53 7.27 12.72 -16.40
N MET A 54 6.64 13.88 -16.63
CA MET A 54 7.19 15.21 -16.33
C MET A 54 6.21 16.02 -15.49
N ILE A 55 6.72 16.62 -14.42
CA ILE A 55 6.02 17.66 -13.65
C ILE A 55 6.44 19.03 -14.20
N ILE A 56 5.46 19.85 -14.55
CA ILE A 56 5.63 21.19 -15.13
C ILE A 56 5.09 22.20 -14.13
N VAL A 57 5.96 23.12 -13.69
CA VAL A 57 5.55 24.23 -12.81
C VAL A 57 5.45 25.50 -13.65
N THR A 58 4.27 26.12 -13.63
CA THR A 58 3.97 27.34 -14.39
C THR A 58 3.54 28.45 -13.45
N ASN A 59 3.67 29.70 -13.89
CA ASN A 59 3.09 30.86 -13.24
C ASN A 59 1.96 31.41 -14.12
N ALA A 60 0.74 31.48 -13.57
CA ALA A 60 -0.44 31.91 -14.32
C ALA A 60 -0.35 33.37 -14.78
N GLN A 61 0.19 34.26 -13.94
CA GLN A 61 0.27 35.70 -14.22
C GLN A 61 1.26 36.02 -15.34
N LYS A 62 2.40 35.31 -15.36
CA LYS A 62 3.46 35.51 -16.36
C LYS A 62 3.28 34.66 -17.61
N ASN A 63 2.27 33.79 -17.64
CA ASN A 63 2.06 32.77 -18.68
C ASN A 63 3.37 32.04 -19.06
N ALA A 64 4.10 31.59 -18.04
CA ALA A 64 5.45 31.07 -18.20
C ALA A 64 5.72 29.80 -17.38
N VAL A 65 6.50 28.87 -17.94
CA VAL A 65 7.05 27.70 -17.23
C VAL A 65 8.27 28.15 -16.42
N LEU A 66 8.18 27.96 -15.11
CA LEU A 66 9.23 28.26 -14.15
C LEU A 66 10.29 27.15 -14.12
N THR A 67 9.84 25.90 -14.10
CA THR A 67 10.74 24.74 -13.98
C THR A 67 10.03 23.44 -14.39
N VAL A 68 10.81 22.40 -14.66
CA VAL A 68 10.33 21.05 -15.00
C VAL A 68 11.09 20.02 -14.19
N TYR A 69 10.39 18.99 -13.69
CA TYR A 69 10.98 17.85 -12.99
C TYR A 69 10.59 16.55 -13.69
N PRO A 70 11.46 15.52 -13.71
CA PRO A 70 10.96 14.18 -13.93
C PRO A 70 9.92 13.89 -12.84
N GLU A 71 8.79 13.35 -13.24
CA GLU A 71 7.87 12.75 -12.29
C GLU A 71 8.64 11.65 -11.56
N PRO A 72 8.61 11.62 -10.22
CA PRO A 72 9.35 10.60 -9.49
C PRO A 72 8.91 9.24 -10.01
N SER A 73 9.82 8.52 -10.68
CA SER A 73 9.54 7.17 -11.16
C SER A 73 9.25 6.35 -9.93
N THR A 74 8.00 5.98 -9.84
CA THR A 74 7.44 5.39 -8.65
C THR A 74 7.88 3.91 -8.57
N VAL A 75 8.43 3.38 -9.68
CA VAL A 75 9.27 2.19 -9.78
C VAL A 75 10.51 2.31 -8.88
N PHE A 76 10.41 1.73 -7.69
CA PHE A 76 11.55 1.49 -6.83
C PHE A 76 12.63 0.67 -7.55
N ALA A 77 13.90 1.01 -7.31
CA ALA A 77 15.03 0.24 -7.82
C ALA A 77 14.86 -1.26 -7.47
N PRO A 78 15.28 -2.20 -8.34
CA PRO A 78 15.13 -3.65 -8.11
C PRO A 78 15.61 -4.11 -6.73
N GLU A 79 16.63 -3.46 -6.18
CA GLU A 79 17.21 -3.70 -4.87
C GLU A 79 16.23 -3.39 -3.74
N ILE A 80 15.48 -2.29 -3.86
CA ILE A 80 14.47 -1.88 -2.88
C ILE A 80 13.29 -2.85 -2.92
N ASN A 81 12.83 -3.24 -4.11
CA ASN A 81 11.77 -4.24 -4.24
C ASN A 81 12.16 -5.59 -3.61
N LYS A 82 13.40 -6.04 -3.84
CA LYS A 82 13.94 -7.24 -3.18
C LYS A 82 14.00 -7.10 -1.65
N ALA A 83 14.38 -5.92 -1.15
CA ALA A 83 14.43 -5.66 0.28
C ALA A 83 13.02 -5.70 0.91
N VAL A 84 12.03 -5.05 0.28
CA VAL A 84 10.62 -5.08 0.68
C VAL A 84 10.12 -6.53 0.73
N ASP A 85 10.37 -7.31 -0.32
CA ASP A 85 9.97 -8.72 -0.36
C ASP A 85 10.57 -9.56 0.76
N LYS A 86 11.84 -9.34 1.08
CA LYS A 86 12.52 -10.06 2.16
C LYS A 86 11.89 -9.75 3.51
N VAL A 87 11.55 -8.48 3.77
CA VAL A 87 10.90 -8.06 5.02
C VAL A 87 9.49 -8.63 5.11
N VAL A 88 8.71 -8.51 4.04
CA VAL A 88 7.32 -9.00 3.96
C VAL A 88 7.27 -10.52 4.12
N LYS A 89 8.16 -11.26 3.46
CA LYS A 89 8.26 -12.71 3.59
C LYS A 89 8.59 -13.15 5.01
N LYS A 90 9.50 -12.45 5.69
CA LYS A 90 9.82 -12.73 7.11
C LYS A 90 8.63 -12.46 8.03
N ALA A 91 7.93 -11.34 7.86
CA ALA A 91 6.76 -11.00 8.68
C ALA A 91 5.60 -11.99 8.46
N THR A 92 5.28 -12.30 7.20
CA THR A 92 4.23 -13.27 6.86
C THR A 92 4.56 -14.69 7.32
N ALA A 93 5.83 -15.09 7.32
CA ALA A 93 6.27 -16.37 7.86
C ALA A 93 6.03 -16.46 9.37
N LYS A 94 6.36 -15.41 10.13
CA LYS A 94 6.08 -15.34 11.58
C LYS A 94 4.58 -15.44 11.86
N ILE A 95 3.76 -14.66 11.18
CA ILE A 95 2.29 -14.71 11.36
C ILE A 95 1.74 -16.09 10.98
N SER A 96 2.29 -16.72 9.93
CA SER A 96 1.87 -18.07 9.53
C SER A 96 2.25 -19.13 10.56
N GLY A 97 3.37 -18.97 11.28
CA GLY A 97 3.74 -19.81 12.42
C GLY A 97 2.71 -19.70 13.56
N ILE A 98 2.43 -18.47 13.99
CA ILE A 98 1.42 -18.19 15.02
C ILE A 98 0.05 -18.75 14.63
N LEU A 99 -0.38 -18.56 13.39
CA LEU A 99 -1.65 -19.09 12.90
C LEU A 99 -1.71 -20.63 13.00
N ARG A 100 -0.62 -21.34 12.70
CA ARG A 100 -0.59 -22.81 12.86
C ARG A 100 -0.79 -23.21 14.31
N GLU A 101 -0.12 -22.53 15.25
CA GLU A 101 -0.27 -22.79 16.68
C GLU A 101 -1.72 -22.54 17.15
N LEU A 102 -2.31 -21.40 16.76
CA LEU A 102 -3.70 -21.08 17.08
C LEU A 102 -4.69 -22.09 16.47
N TYR A 103 -4.48 -22.52 15.23
CA TYR A 103 -5.32 -23.56 14.62
C TYR A 103 -5.17 -24.91 15.34
N SER A 104 -3.96 -25.26 15.78
CA SER A 104 -3.72 -26.47 16.58
C SER A 104 -4.46 -26.41 17.92
N GLN A 105 -4.41 -25.27 18.62
CA GLN A 105 -5.13 -25.06 19.87
C GLN A 105 -6.65 -25.12 19.66
N SER A 106 -7.15 -24.52 18.58
CA SER A 106 -8.57 -24.57 18.21
C SER A 106 -9.03 -26.01 17.95
N ALA A 107 -8.21 -26.82 17.26
CA ALA A 107 -8.50 -28.24 17.04
C ALA A 107 -8.57 -29.02 18.36
N GLN A 108 -7.64 -28.78 19.29
CA GLN A 108 -7.65 -29.41 20.61
C GLN A 108 -8.91 -29.06 21.41
N ILE A 109 -9.31 -27.78 21.43
CA ILE A 109 -10.54 -27.35 22.11
C ILE A 109 -11.78 -28.02 21.49
N ASN A 110 -11.83 -28.18 20.16
CA ASN A 110 -12.94 -28.87 19.51
C ASN A 110 -13.00 -30.37 19.88
N GLU A 111 -11.84 -31.00 20.04
CA GLU A 111 -11.77 -32.37 20.55
C GLU A 111 -12.29 -32.44 21.99
N ASP A 112 -11.84 -31.53 22.87
CA ASP A 112 -12.28 -31.45 24.27
C ASP A 112 -13.80 -31.20 24.39
N ILE A 113 -14.35 -30.32 23.54
CA ILE A 113 -15.80 -30.09 23.42
C ILE A 113 -16.52 -31.39 23.04
N THR A 114 -15.98 -32.14 22.07
CA THR A 114 -16.56 -33.41 21.62
C THR A 114 -16.51 -34.47 22.71
N VAL A 115 -15.43 -34.52 23.48
CA VAL A 115 -15.31 -35.39 24.67
C VAL A 115 -16.34 -34.98 25.73
N CYS A 116 -16.53 -33.68 25.99
CA CYS A 116 -17.52 -33.21 26.94
C CYS A 116 -18.95 -33.58 26.51
N TYR A 117 -19.29 -33.46 25.23
CA TYR A 117 -20.60 -33.89 24.70
C TYR A 117 -20.82 -35.40 24.87
N ARG A 118 -19.80 -36.22 24.60
CA ARG A 118 -19.88 -37.67 24.82
C ARG A 118 -20.15 -38.01 26.29
N LYS A 119 -19.45 -37.36 27.22
CA LYS A 119 -19.66 -37.56 28.66
C LYS A 119 -21.04 -37.07 29.12
N LEU A 120 -21.51 -35.94 28.59
CA LEU A 120 -22.86 -35.40 28.83
C LEU A 120 -23.94 -36.41 28.45
N ALA A 121 -23.81 -37.09 27.31
CA ALA A 121 -24.78 -38.06 26.83
C ALA A 121 -24.96 -39.27 27.76
N THR A 122 -23.94 -39.62 28.54
CA THR A 122 -23.94 -40.81 29.42
C THR A 122 -24.06 -40.48 30.91
N CYS A 123 -24.05 -39.20 31.30
CA CYS A 123 -23.97 -38.80 32.70
C CYS A 123 -25.36 -38.70 33.36
N ARG A 124 -25.43 -39.07 34.65
CA ARG A 124 -26.65 -38.96 35.46
C ARG A 124 -26.88 -37.56 36.03
N ASN A 125 -25.82 -36.76 36.19
CA ASN A 125 -25.89 -35.34 36.57
C ASN A 125 -25.06 -34.48 35.59
N PRO A 126 -25.70 -33.65 34.75
CA PRO A 126 -25.04 -32.91 33.66
C PRO A 126 -24.45 -31.56 34.07
N TYR A 127 -24.68 -31.08 35.28
CA TYR A 127 -24.36 -29.69 35.67
C TYR A 127 -22.87 -29.33 35.51
N ASP A 128 -21.97 -30.20 35.99
CA ASP A 128 -20.52 -29.96 35.93
C ASP A 128 -19.99 -29.93 34.49
N PHE A 129 -20.54 -30.79 33.62
CA PHE A 129 -20.16 -30.82 32.22
C PHE A 129 -20.70 -29.65 31.41
N ASN A 130 -21.87 -29.11 31.77
CA ASN A 130 -22.41 -27.90 31.15
C ASN A 130 -21.54 -26.68 31.45
N ALA A 131 -21.05 -26.55 32.68
CA ALA A 131 -20.10 -25.49 33.05
C ALA A 131 -18.77 -25.61 32.27
N GLN A 132 -18.22 -26.83 32.19
CA GLN A 132 -17.01 -27.11 31.40
C GLN A 132 -17.20 -26.81 29.91
N LEU A 133 -18.33 -27.20 29.33
CA LEU A 133 -18.67 -26.96 27.93
C LEU A 133 -18.80 -25.44 27.64
N SER A 134 -19.40 -24.68 28.55
CA SER A 134 -19.51 -23.22 28.43
C SER A 134 -18.12 -22.57 28.41
N LYS A 135 -17.22 -23.01 29.31
CA LYS A 135 -15.83 -22.53 29.36
C LYS A 135 -15.07 -22.82 28.05
N LEU A 136 -15.14 -24.06 27.56
CA LEU A 136 -14.48 -24.44 26.30
C LEU A 136 -15.02 -23.66 25.09
N LYS A 137 -16.34 -23.40 25.04
CA LYS A 137 -16.94 -22.56 24.00
C LYS A 137 -16.45 -21.11 24.06
N SER A 138 -16.29 -20.54 25.26
CA SER A 138 -15.72 -19.20 25.42
C SER A 138 -14.28 -19.14 24.91
N GLN A 139 -13.46 -20.10 25.31
CA GLN A 139 -12.06 -20.20 24.85
C GLN A 139 -11.97 -20.36 23.33
N ARG A 140 -12.85 -21.18 22.72
CA ARG A 140 -12.93 -21.31 21.26
C ARG A 140 -13.24 -19.97 20.59
N ASN A 141 -14.20 -19.22 21.12
CA ASN A 141 -14.60 -17.92 20.58
C ASN A 141 -13.48 -16.88 20.67
N GLU A 142 -12.71 -16.88 21.77
CA GLU A 142 -11.54 -16.01 21.93
C GLU A 142 -10.45 -16.36 20.91
N LEU A 143 -10.14 -17.64 20.75
CA LEU A 143 -9.20 -18.15 19.74
C LEU A 143 -9.64 -17.81 18.31
N GLU A 144 -10.93 -17.93 17.99
CA GLU A 144 -11.45 -17.52 16.68
C GLU A 144 -11.26 -16.03 16.41
N LYS A 145 -11.47 -15.17 17.42
CA LYS A 145 -11.23 -13.72 17.28
C LYS A 145 -9.75 -13.44 17.03
N GLU A 146 -8.86 -14.13 17.73
CA GLU A 146 -7.42 -13.98 17.56
C GLU A 146 -6.96 -14.45 16.17
N ILE A 147 -7.42 -15.61 15.70
CA ILE A 147 -7.16 -16.12 14.35
C ILE A 147 -7.62 -15.11 13.30
N ARG A 148 -8.84 -14.58 13.42
CA ARG A 148 -9.37 -13.56 12.48
C ARG A 148 -8.49 -12.30 12.47
N SER A 149 -8.05 -11.84 13.64
CA SER A 149 -7.14 -10.69 13.77
C SER A 149 -5.81 -10.95 13.05
N LYS A 150 -5.20 -12.11 13.25
CA LYS A 150 -3.92 -12.48 12.61
C LYS A 150 -4.03 -12.68 11.11
N VAL A 151 -5.14 -13.24 10.62
CA VAL A 151 -5.42 -13.31 9.18
C VAL A 151 -5.56 -11.92 8.57
N ALA A 152 -6.30 -11.01 9.23
CA ALA A 152 -6.45 -9.63 8.78
C ALA A 152 -5.09 -8.88 8.75
N GLU A 153 -4.25 -9.08 9.76
CA GLU A 153 -2.89 -8.53 9.83
C GLU A 153 -2.03 -9.00 8.64
N LYS A 154 -2.04 -10.31 8.34
CA LYS A 154 -1.35 -10.89 7.18
C LYS A 154 -1.84 -10.32 5.85
N ASN A 155 -3.15 -10.17 5.70
CA ASN A 155 -3.76 -9.64 4.47
C ASN A 155 -3.43 -8.15 4.27
N LYS A 156 -3.45 -7.35 5.34
CA LYS A 156 -3.02 -5.94 5.28
C LYS A 156 -1.56 -5.83 4.86
N LEU A 157 -0.67 -6.61 5.47
CA LEU A 157 0.76 -6.56 5.21
C LEU A 157 1.10 -6.94 3.76
N THR A 158 0.41 -7.93 3.20
CA THR A 158 0.55 -8.31 1.79
C THR A 158 -0.02 -7.27 0.83
N ALA A 159 -1.20 -6.71 1.14
CA ALA A 159 -1.80 -5.64 0.34
C ALA A 159 -0.95 -4.36 0.33
N SER A 160 -0.41 -3.94 1.47
CA SER A 160 0.50 -2.78 1.57
C SER A 160 1.79 -2.99 0.77
N ALA A 161 2.36 -4.20 0.82
CA ALA A 161 3.53 -4.54 0.03
C ALA A 161 3.25 -4.47 -1.48
N GLN A 162 2.06 -4.92 -1.90
CA GLN A 162 1.66 -4.89 -3.30
C GLN A 162 1.38 -3.45 -3.79
N ALA A 163 0.75 -2.62 -2.95
CA ALA A 163 0.51 -1.21 -3.24
C ALA A 163 1.82 -0.39 -3.35
N LEU A 164 2.84 -0.73 -2.55
CA LEU A 164 4.16 -0.11 -2.63
C LEU A 164 4.92 -0.47 -3.91
N LYS A 165 4.57 -1.56 -4.59
CA LYS A 165 5.22 -1.98 -5.84
C LYS A 165 4.52 -1.47 -7.10
N MET A 166 3.24 -1.15 -7.00
CA MET A 166 2.42 -0.64 -8.10
C MET A 166 2.43 0.88 -8.19
N ARG A 167 2.81 1.55 -7.10
CA ARG A 167 3.39 2.88 -7.14
C ARG A 167 4.79 2.65 -7.66
#